data_AF-A0A1Z4I2Q8-F1
#
_entry.id   AF-A0A1Z4I2Q8-F1
#
_cell.length_a   1.000
_cell.length_b   1.000
_cell.length_c   1.000
_cell.angle_alpha   90.00
_cell.angle_beta   90.00
_cell.angle_gamma   90.00
#
_symmetry.space_group_name_H-M   'P 1'
#
loop_
_entity.id
_entity.type
_entity.pdbx_description
1 polymer ?
#
loop_
_entity_poly.entity_id
_entity_poly.type
_entity_poly.pdbx_seq_one_letter_code
_entity_poly.pdbx_strand_id
1 'polypeptide(L)' 'MQDSAFTIFIIFGCIWIVIGAVGVIALMKSEGQELRFDKWGLIVLIPIVAPIVIVLLYQVLRPLF' A
#
# COMPACT_ATOMS: atom_id res chain seq x y z
N MET A 1 9.59 22.10 -13.06
CA MET A 1 10.64 21.54 -12.17
C MET A 1 10.02 20.88 -10.93
N GLN A 2 9.04 21.52 -10.27
CA GLN A 2 8.35 20.96 -9.09
C GLN A 2 7.47 19.74 -9.44
N ASP A 3 6.75 19.76 -10.56
CA ASP A 3 5.89 18.64 -10.99
C ASP A 3 6.69 17.38 -11.37
N SER A 4 7.86 17.58 -11.97
CA SER A 4 8.76 16.48 -12.34
C SER A 4 9.32 15.78 -11.11
N ALA A 5 9.70 16.54 -10.08
CA ALA A 5 10.17 15.97 -8.81
C ALA A 5 9.06 15.20 -8.08
N PHE A 6 7.85 15.75 -8.05
CA PHE A 6 6.68 15.09 -7.47
C PHE A 6 6.33 13.79 -8.21
N THR A 7 6.36 13.81 -9.55
CA THR A 7 6.08 12.63 -10.38
C THR A 7 7.12 11.53 -10.15
N ILE A 8 8.41 11.87 -10.10
CA ILE A 8 9.50 10.92 -9.81
C ILE A 8 9.32 10.30 -8.42
N PHE A 9 8.97 11.11 -7.42
CA PHE A 9 8.72 10.62 -6.06
C PHE A 9 7.57 9.61 -6.00
N ILE A 10 6.46 9.88 -6.68
CA ILE A 10 5.32 8.95 -6.76
C ILE A 10 5.73 7.65 -7.46
N ILE A 11 6.42 7.72 -8.60
CA ILE A 11 6.90 6.54 -9.32
C ILE A 11 7.82 5.69 -8.43
N PHE A 12 8.75 6.34 -7.73
CA PHE A 12 9.67 5.66 -6.82
C PHE A 12 8.93 5.00 -5.64
N GLY A 13 7.94 5.68 -5.06
CA GLY A 13 7.07 5.13 -4.03
C GLY A 13 6.30 3.89 -4.52
N CYS A 14 5.71 3.95 -5.72
CA CYS A 14 5.02 2.81 -6.32
C CYS A 14 5.97 1.61 -6.54
N ILE A 15 7.17 1.85 -7.07
CA ILE A 15 8.18 0.80 -7.26
C ILE A 15 8.56 0.17 -5.92
N TRP A 16 8.77 0.97 -4.88
CA TRP A 16 9.10 0.47 -3.54
C TRP A 16 7.98 -0.36 -2.92
N ILE A 17 6.72 0.04 -3.08
CA ILE A 17 5.56 -0.73 -2.62
C ILE A 17 5.54 -2.11 -3.31
N VAL A 18 5.78 -2.15 -4.64
CA VAL A 18 5.83 -3.41 -5.39
C VAL A 18 6.99 -4.29 -4.92
N ILE A 19 8.19 -3.74 -4.74
CA ILE A 19 9.35 -4.49 -4.25
C ILE A 19 9.10 -5.02 -2.84
N GLY A 20 8.52 -4.21 -1.95
CA GLY A 20 8.16 -4.63 -0.59
C GLY A 20 7.15 -5.76 -0.59
N ALA A 21 6.08 -5.65 -1.38
CA ALA A 21 5.07 -6.70 -1.51
C ALA A 21 5.66 -8.00 -2.07
N VAL A 22 6.45 -7.91 -3.16
CA VAL A 22 7.11 -9.08 -3.76
C VAL A 22 8.12 -9.70 -2.79
N GLY A 23 8.86 -8.88 -2.04
CA GLY A 23 9.80 -9.34 -1.02
C GLY A 23 9.13 -10.12 0.10
N VAL A 24 8.00 -9.63 0.61
CA VAL A 24 7.20 -10.34 1.61
C VAL A 24 6.67 -11.66 1.05
N ILE A 25 6.14 -11.66 -0.18
CA ILE A 25 5.66 -12.88 -0.85
C ILE A 25 6.80 -13.91 -1.02
N ALA A 26 7.98 -13.46 -1.46
CA ALA A 26 9.13 -14.31 -1.65
C ALA A 26 9.65 -14.90 -0.32
N LEU A 27 9.64 -14.09 0.74
CA LEU A 27 10.02 -14.53 2.09
C LEU A 27 9.05 -15.59 2.62
N MET A 28 7.74 -15.33 2.55
CA MET A 28 6.72 -16.31 2.96
C MET A 28 6.85 -17.62 2.18
N LYS A 29 7.14 -17.54 0.88
CA LYS A 29 7.39 -18.71 0.03
C LYS A 29 8.65 -19.47 0.43
N SER A 30 9.72 -18.79 0.86
CA SER A 30 10.94 -19.45 1.35
C SER A 30 10.73 -20.19 2.67
N GLU A 31 9.79 -19.73 3.50
CA GLU A 31 9.42 -20.39 4.77
C GLU A 31 8.39 -21.51 4.58
N GLY A 32 7.98 -21.81 3.34
CA GLY A 32 6.95 -22.81 3.04
C GLY A 32 5.55 -22.40 3.53
N GLN A 33 5.34 -21.12 3.87
CA GLN A 33 4.01 -20.61 4.21
C GLN A 33 3.19 -20.44 2.95
N GLU A 34 2.07 -21.17 2.87
CA GLU A 34 1.06 -20.94 1.86
C GLU A 34 0.45 -19.54 2.05
N LEU A 35 0.27 -18.80 0.95
CA LEU A 35 -0.42 -17.51 0.93
C LEU A 35 -1.90 -17.73 1.25
N ARG A 36 -2.22 -17.78 2.55
CA ARG A 36 -3.59 -17.96 3.05
C ARG A 36 -4.21 -16.59 3.26
N PHE A 37 -5.09 -16.20 2.34
CA PHE A 37 -6.00 -15.09 2.51
C PHE A 37 -7.11 -15.48 3.51
N ASP A 38 -6.75 -15.53 4.78
CA ASP A 38 -7.67 -15.86 5.86
C ASP A 38 -8.38 -14.59 6.39
N LYS A 39 -9.58 -14.77 6.95
CA LYS A 39 -10.37 -13.67 7.54
C LYS A 39 -9.60 -12.91 8.61
N TRP A 40 -8.73 -13.60 9.34
CA TRP A 40 -7.83 -12.99 10.32
C TRP A 40 -6.80 -12.05 9.70
N GLY A 41 -6.25 -12.41 8.53
CA GLY A 41 -5.34 -11.53 7.78
C GLY A 41 -6.04 -10.27 7.29
N LEU A 42 -7.31 -10.39 6.85
CA LEU A 42 -8.11 -9.23 6.45
C LEU A 42 -8.42 -8.31 7.63
N ILE A 43 -8.74 -8.86 8.81
CA ILE A 43 -8.98 -8.07 10.03
C ILE A 43 -7.74 -7.25 10.42
N VAL A 44 -6.54 -7.79 10.25
CA VAL A 44 -5.29 -7.07 10.50
C VAL A 44 -5.00 -6.03 9.41
N LEU A 45 -5.38 -6.30 8.17
CA LEU A 45 -5.21 -5.37 7.05
C LEU A 45 -6.08 -4.11 7.20
N ILE A 46 -7.31 -4.25 7.72
CA ILE A 46 -8.27 -3.15 7.87
C ILE A 46 -7.71 -1.95 8.66
N PRO A 47 -7.17 -2.08 9.89
CA PRO A 47 -6.65 -0.94 10.64
C PRO A 47 -5.41 -0.29 10.00
N ILE A 48 -4.71 -0.99 9.09
CA ILE A 48 -3.57 -0.43 8.34
C ILE A 48 -4.08 0.37 7.13
N VAL A 49 -4.99 -0.21 6.36
CA VAL A 49 -5.46 0.37 5.09
C VAL A 49 -6.54 1.43 5.31
N ALA A 50 -7.44 1.24 6.28
CA ALA A 50 -8.55 2.15 6.55
C ALA A 50 -8.11 3.60 6.80
N PRO A 51 -7.15 3.92 7.69
CA PRO A 51 -6.73 5.31 7.90
C PRO A 51 -6.12 5.94 6.63
N ILE A 52 -5.38 5.16 5.83
CA ILE A 52 -4.81 5.63 4.56
C ILE A 52 -5.95 5.99 3.59
N VAL A 53 -6.90 5.10 3.40
CA VAL A 53 -8.05 5.32 2.50
C VAL A 53 -8.89 6.52 2.97
N ILE A 54 -9.14 6.64 4.28
CA ILE A 54 -9.90 7.76 4.85
C ILE A 54 -9.20 9.10 4.55
N VAL A 55 -7.88 9.18 4.77
CA VAL A 55 -7.12 10.42 4.53
C VAL A 55 -7.08 10.77 3.05
N LEU A 56 -6.88 9.78 2.18
CA LEU A 56 -6.89 9.99 0.72
C LEU A 56 -8.26 10.45 0.23
N LEU A 57 -9.33 9.81 0.70
CA LEU A 57 -10.71 10.23 0.38
C LEU A 57 -10.98 11.64 0.91
N TYR A 58 -10.54 11.97 2.12
CA TYR A 58 -10.69 13.31 2.67
C TYR A 58 -9.99 14.36 1.81
N GLN A 59 -8.75 14.12 1.37
CA GLN A 59 -8.07 15.07 0.48
C GLN A 59 -8.81 15.26 -0.85
N VAL A 60 -9.34 14.19 -1.44
CA VAL A 60 -10.07 14.25 -2.71
C VAL A 60 -11.43 14.95 -2.55
N LEU A 61 -12.11 14.75 -1.41
CA LEU A 61 -13.43 15.32 -1.13
C LEU A 61 -13.39 16.72 -0.53
N ARG A 62 -12.29 17.11 0.13
CA ARG A 62 -12.10 18.45 0.70
C ARG A 62 -12.39 19.60 -0.26
N PRO A 63 -12.00 19.58 -1.55
CA PRO A 63 -12.32 20.67 -2.48
C PRO A 63 -13.78 20.70 -2.94
N LEU A 64 -14.60 19.69 -2.61
CA LEU A 64 -16.04 19.66 -2.96
C LEU A 64 -16.95 20.39 -1.95
N PHE A 65 -16.44 20.72 -0.74
CA PHE A 65 -17.17 21.39 0.34
C PHE A 65 -16.42 22.64 0.80
#